data_AF-A0AAD5LAY3-F1
#
_entry.id   AF-A0AAD5LAY3-F1
#
_cell.length_a   1.000
_cell.length_b   1.000
_cell.length_c   1.000
_cell.angle_alpha   90.00
_cell.angle_beta   90.00
_cell.angle_gamma   90.00
#
_symmetry.space_group_name_H-M   'P 1'
#
loop_
_entity.id
_entity.type
_entity.pdbx_description
1 polymer ?
#
loop_
_entity_poly.entity_id
_entity_poly.type
_entity_poly.pdbx_seq_one_letter_code
_entity_poly.pdbx_strand_id
1 'polypeptide(L)'
;MPRALVSAISSVLLLLLSVSFAAELPANCTTALPRDSCAFYLDCLEATFPCGADGYAVGYGNKYCRAFADNEAWFSPKGKRWISDVMFCLQSDLVPLLTTKEPAKTCRQIRQMAFNSHPPCYLQAGVCTLPVSDWIALARVIGIKQLVADLQAVKQEVLVALGCPGKWLEAILNKLLQL
;
A
#
# COMPACT_ATOMS: atom_id res chain seq x y z
N MET A 1 72.41 29.85 20.86
CA MET A 1 71.54 29.03 21.74
C MET A 1 70.52 29.95 22.42
N PRO A 2 69.22 29.62 22.53
CA PRO A 2 68.40 28.78 21.64
C PRO A 2 66.94 29.30 21.42
N ARG A 3 66.22 28.53 20.60
CA ARG A 3 64.74 28.32 20.51
C ARG A 3 63.89 29.17 19.56
N ALA A 4 63.76 28.62 18.36
CA ALA A 4 62.53 28.59 17.57
C ALA A 4 61.31 28.10 18.37
N LEU A 5 60.11 28.58 18.02
CA LEU A 5 58.88 27.79 18.16
C LEU A 5 57.78 28.29 17.18
N VAL A 6 57.62 27.53 16.09
CA VAL A 6 56.36 26.93 15.62
C VAL A 6 55.29 27.81 14.93
N SER A 7 55.29 27.63 13.60
CA SER A 7 54.18 27.14 12.75
C SER A 7 53.01 28.06 12.37
N ALA A 8 53.09 28.49 11.11
CA ALA A 8 52.04 28.53 10.11
C ALA A 8 50.64 28.08 10.57
N ILE A 9 49.73 29.05 10.68
CA ILE A 9 48.28 28.83 10.70
C ILE A 9 47.88 28.54 9.25
N SER A 10 48.06 27.27 8.86
CA SER A 10 47.63 26.71 7.59
C SER A 10 46.11 26.59 7.58
N SER A 11 45.47 27.32 6.67
CA SER A 11 44.32 26.89 5.87
C SER A 11 43.33 25.93 6.54
N VAL A 12 42.53 26.42 7.49
CA VAL A 12 41.23 25.80 7.83
C VAL A 12 40.12 26.70 7.28
N LEU A 13 40.19 26.95 5.96
CA LEU A 13 39.14 27.63 5.21
C LEU A 13 38.16 26.56 4.71
N LEU A 14 37.08 26.38 5.47
CA LEU A 14 35.78 25.84 5.08
C LEU A 14 35.77 24.84 3.90
N LEU A 15 36.19 23.60 4.16
CA LEU A 15 35.59 22.45 3.48
C LEU A 15 34.20 22.23 4.09
N LEU A 16 33.22 23.02 3.65
CA LEU A 16 31.80 22.66 3.74
C LEU A 16 31.60 21.47 2.80
N LEU A 17 32.02 20.28 3.25
CA LEU A 17 31.56 19.02 2.70
C LEU A 17 30.05 19.02 2.93
N SER A 18 29.28 19.32 1.89
CA SER A 18 27.87 18.96 1.85
C SER A 18 27.81 17.44 1.91
N VAL A 19 27.79 16.91 3.14
CA VAL A 19 27.43 15.52 3.39
C VAL A 19 25.99 15.42 2.95
N SER A 20 25.78 15.06 1.69
CA SER A 20 24.49 14.62 1.20
C SER A 20 24.20 13.33 1.94
N PHE A 21 23.46 13.44 3.05
CA PHE A 21 22.75 12.31 3.60
C PHE A 21 21.76 11.88 2.52
N ALA A 22 22.13 10.87 1.74
CA ALA A 22 21.11 10.05 1.10
C ALA A 22 20.25 9.54 2.26
N ALA A 23 18.98 9.92 2.30
CA ALA A 23 18.06 9.41 3.30
C ALA A 23 18.04 7.89 3.16
N GLU A 24 18.66 7.20 4.11
CA GLU A 24 18.67 5.74 4.11
C GLU A 24 17.27 5.32 4.54
N LEU A 25 16.59 4.62 3.63
CA LEU A 25 15.24 4.14 3.87
C LEU A 25 15.25 3.26 5.13
N PRO A 26 14.31 3.43 6.07
CA PRO A 26 14.30 2.60 7.27
C PRO A 26 14.30 1.11 6.90
N ALA A 27 15.00 0.26 7.67
CA ALA A 27 15.18 -1.16 7.36
C ALA A 27 13.86 -1.94 7.18
N ASN A 28 12.76 -1.40 7.69
CA ASN A 28 11.42 -1.96 7.60
C ASN A 28 10.70 -1.61 6.27
N CYS A 29 11.27 -0.76 5.43
CA CYS A 29 10.70 -0.36 4.14
C CYS A 29 11.33 -1.11 2.94
N THR A 30 12.38 -1.90 3.19
CA THR A 30 13.01 -2.80 2.21
C THR A 30 12.37 -4.19 2.19
N THR A 31 11.42 -4.42 3.10
CA THR A 31 10.54 -5.59 3.19
C THR A 31 9.13 -5.10 3.48
N ALA A 32 8.10 -5.94 3.35
CA ALA A 32 6.79 -5.56 3.85
C ALA A 32 6.83 -5.49 5.39
N LEU A 33 6.21 -4.45 5.94
CA LEU A 33 6.03 -4.31 7.38
C LEU A 33 5.32 -5.53 7.99
N PRO A 34 5.39 -5.69 9.33
CA PRO A 34 4.58 -6.70 10.01
C PRO A 34 3.14 -6.67 9.50
N ARG A 35 2.55 -7.86 9.35
CA ARG A 35 1.15 -8.00 8.96
C ARG A 35 0.26 -7.12 9.83
N ASP A 36 -0.80 -6.63 9.22
CA ASP A 36 -1.80 -5.77 9.86
C ASP A 36 -1.28 -4.38 10.28
N SER A 37 -0.06 -4.01 9.90
CA SER A 37 0.46 -2.65 10.09
C SER A 37 0.05 -1.71 8.96
N CYS A 38 -0.32 -0.48 9.30
CA CYS A 38 -0.57 0.61 8.34
C CYS A 38 0.61 1.57 8.16
N ALA A 39 1.69 1.39 8.94
CA ALA A 39 2.82 2.32 8.97
C ALA A 39 3.54 2.42 7.61
N PHE A 40 3.45 1.39 6.75
CA PHE A 40 4.15 1.34 5.46
C PHE A 40 3.78 2.54 4.59
N TYR A 41 2.51 2.93 4.62
CA TYR A 41 2.04 4.02 3.79
C TYR A 41 2.67 5.36 4.20
N LEU A 42 2.80 5.65 5.49
CA LEU A 42 3.32 6.95 5.95
C LEU A 42 4.85 6.94 6.09
N ASP A 43 5.38 5.89 6.71
CA ASP A 43 6.78 5.81 7.12
C ASP A 43 7.70 5.39 5.96
N CYS A 44 7.14 4.73 4.94
CA CYS A 44 7.89 4.24 3.78
C CYS A 44 7.46 4.93 2.49
N LEU A 45 6.21 4.73 2.06
CA LEU A 45 5.78 5.14 0.72
C LEU A 45 5.67 6.66 0.58
N GLU A 46 5.01 7.34 1.53
CA GLU A 46 4.90 8.81 1.52
C GLU A 46 6.23 9.49 1.84
N ALA A 47 7.01 8.94 2.79
CA ALA A 47 8.35 9.45 3.10
C ALA A 47 9.29 9.43 1.88
N THR A 48 9.14 8.44 1.01
CA THR A 48 9.95 8.31 -0.23
C THR A 48 9.36 9.11 -1.39
N PHE A 49 8.04 9.11 -1.53
CA PHE A 49 7.31 9.80 -2.60
C PHE A 49 6.26 10.73 -1.99
N PRO A 50 6.63 11.98 -1.59
CA PRO A 50 5.75 12.88 -0.86
C PRO A 50 4.67 13.47 -1.77
N CYS A 51 3.56 12.75 -1.89
CA CYS A 51 2.44 13.09 -2.77
C CYS A 51 1.33 13.86 -2.06
N GLY A 52 1.44 14.05 -0.75
CA GLY A 52 0.52 14.84 0.06
C GLY A 52 -0.78 14.11 0.38
N ALA A 53 -1.72 14.85 0.98
CA ALA A 53 -2.99 14.31 1.47
C ALA A 53 -3.84 13.61 0.39
N ASP A 54 -3.76 14.09 -0.86
CA ASP A 54 -4.48 13.50 -2.01
C ASP A 54 -3.68 12.39 -2.71
N GLY A 55 -2.43 12.18 -2.29
CA GLY A 55 -1.55 11.11 -2.75
C GLY A 55 -2.09 9.73 -2.38
N TYR A 56 -1.64 8.69 -3.10
CA TYR A 56 -2.12 7.32 -2.85
C TYR A 56 -1.82 6.86 -1.42
N ALA A 57 -0.62 7.11 -0.92
CA ALA A 57 -0.18 6.63 0.38
C ALA A 57 -1.06 7.18 1.52
N VAL A 58 -1.24 8.50 1.58
CA VAL A 58 -2.04 9.16 2.62
C VAL A 58 -3.53 9.03 2.35
N GLY A 59 -3.98 9.46 1.18
CA GLY A 59 -5.39 9.65 0.84
C GLY A 59 -6.15 8.35 0.54
N TYR A 60 -5.45 7.25 0.27
CA TYR A 60 -6.06 5.96 -0.04
C TYR A 60 -5.52 4.82 0.83
N GLY A 61 -4.22 4.51 0.73
CA GLY A 61 -3.59 3.37 1.40
C GLY A 61 -3.75 3.40 2.92
N ASN A 62 -3.19 4.41 3.58
CA ASN A 62 -3.29 4.58 5.03
C ASN A 62 -4.75 4.75 5.49
N LYS A 63 -5.53 5.54 4.76
CA LYS A 63 -6.96 5.77 5.05
C LYS A 63 -7.74 4.45 5.14
N TYR A 64 -7.70 3.63 4.10
CA TYR A 64 -8.46 2.38 4.08
C TYR A 64 -7.83 1.29 4.96
N CYS A 65 -6.51 1.24 5.05
CA CYS A 65 -5.82 0.35 5.98
C CYS A 65 -6.33 0.52 7.42
N ARG A 66 -6.38 1.77 7.90
CA ARG A 66 -6.91 2.08 9.23
C ARG A 66 -8.40 1.80 9.35
N ALA A 67 -9.18 2.17 8.34
CA ALA A 67 -10.61 1.89 8.34
C ALA A 67 -10.93 0.39 8.45
N PHE A 68 -10.15 -0.49 7.80
CA PHE A 68 -10.31 -1.94 7.96
C PHE A 68 -9.85 -2.44 9.34
N ALA A 69 -8.75 -1.91 9.87
CA ALA A 69 -8.28 -2.25 11.21
C ALA A 69 -9.30 -1.84 12.29
N ASP A 70 -9.83 -0.62 12.22
CA ASP A 70 -10.79 -0.07 13.18
C ASP A 70 -12.14 -0.81 13.16
N ASN A 71 -12.46 -1.47 12.04
CA ASN A 71 -13.72 -2.20 11.83
C ASN A 71 -13.52 -3.72 11.67
N GLU A 72 -12.38 -4.26 12.11
CA GLU A 72 -12.04 -5.68 12.00
C GLU A 72 -13.13 -6.59 12.61
N ALA A 73 -13.79 -6.13 13.67
CA ALA A 73 -14.86 -6.85 14.37
C ALA A 73 -16.10 -7.14 13.49
N TRP A 74 -16.27 -6.44 12.36
CA TRP A 74 -17.38 -6.69 11.44
C TRP A 74 -17.18 -7.91 10.54
N PHE A 75 -15.96 -8.44 10.49
CA PHE A 75 -15.57 -9.51 9.58
C PHE A 75 -15.58 -10.88 10.26
N SER A 76 -15.96 -11.89 9.49
CA SER A 76 -15.81 -13.29 9.89
C SER A 76 -14.32 -13.64 10.09
N PRO A 77 -13.98 -14.75 10.77
CA PRO A 77 -12.59 -15.21 10.86
C PRO A 77 -11.92 -15.38 9.48
N LYS A 78 -12.69 -15.68 8.43
CA LYS A 78 -12.18 -15.75 7.06
C LYS A 78 -11.93 -14.37 6.46
N GLY A 79 -12.84 -13.43 6.66
CA GLY A 79 -12.70 -12.04 6.23
C GLY A 79 -11.50 -11.35 6.88
N LYS A 80 -11.29 -11.57 8.18
CA LYS A 80 -10.12 -11.06 8.90
C LYS A 80 -8.79 -11.52 8.30
N ARG A 81 -8.69 -12.84 8.01
CA ARG A 81 -7.51 -13.39 7.33
C ARG A 81 -7.33 -12.81 5.93
N TRP A 82 -8.42 -12.69 5.18
CA TRP A 82 -8.39 -12.09 3.84
C TRP A 82 -7.89 -10.64 3.88
N ILE A 83 -8.37 -9.82 4.83
CA ILE A 83 -7.90 -8.44 5.03
C ILE A 83 -6.39 -8.43 5.31
N SER A 84 -5.94 -9.25 6.25
CA SER A 84 -4.51 -9.36 6.60
C SER A 84 -3.63 -9.74 5.41
N ASP A 85 -4.07 -10.74 4.63
CA ASP A 85 -3.37 -11.20 3.43
C ASP A 85 -3.32 -10.14 2.34
N VAL A 86 -4.43 -9.42 2.12
CA VAL A 86 -4.50 -8.31 1.18
C VAL A 86 -3.59 -7.17 1.61
N MET A 87 -3.65 -6.72 2.86
CA MET A 87 -2.80 -5.65 3.38
C MET A 87 -1.32 -5.99 3.18
N PHE A 88 -0.92 -7.21 3.53
CA PHE A 88 0.44 -7.67 3.35
C PHE A 88 0.86 -7.71 1.88
N CYS A 89 0.01 -8.25 1.00
CA CYS A 89 0.30 -8.34 -0.43
C CYS A 89 0.46 -6.95 -1.08
N LEU A 90 -0.47 -6.03 -0.81
CA LEU A 90 -0.46 -4.67 -1.37
C LEU A 90 0.80 -3.90 -0.97
N GLN A 91 1.24 -4.04 0.29
CA GLN A 91 2.47 -3.39 0.76
C GLN A 91 3.70 -4.06 0.14
N SER A 92 3.72 -5.39 0.07
CA SER A 92 4.82 -6.17 -0.53
C SER A 92 5.05 -5.80 -2.00
N ASP A 93 3.98 -5.64 -2.78
CA ASP A 93 4.05 -5.31 -4.20
C ASP A 93 4.66 -3.91 -4.46
N LEU A 94 4.60 -3.03 -3.45
CA LEU A 94 5.14 -1.67 -3.52
C LEU A 94 6.58 -1.55 -3.01
N VAL A 95 7.10 -2.54 -2.28
CA VAL A 95 8.50 -2.55 -1.80
C VAL A 95 9.51 -2.33 -2.92
N PRO A 96 9.38 -2.95 -4.12
CA PRO A 96 10.32 -2.71 -5.22
C PRO A 96 10.44 -1.24 -5.65
N LEU A 97 9.41 -0.41 -5.44
CA LEU A 97 9.48 1.03 -5.72
C LEU A 97 10.44 1.77 -4.80
N LEU A 98 10.71 1.21 -3.62
CA LEU A 98 11.54 1.79 -2.59
C LEU A 98 12.98 1.26 -2.64
N THR A 99 13.18 0.06 -3.18
CA THR A 99 14.49 -0.63 -3.19
C THR A 99 15.21 -0.58 -4.53
N THR A 100 14.52 -0.31 -5.64
CA THR A 100 15.14 -0.25 -6.97
C THR A 100 15.74 1.12 -7.25
N LYS A 101 16.88 1.17 -7.95
CA LYS A 101 17.53 2.43 -8.41
C LYS A 101 16.87 3.02 -9.65
N GLU A 102 15.56 2.83 -9.78
CA GLU A 102 14.77 3.34 -10.90
C GLU A 102 14.64 4.87 -10.81
N PRO A 103 14.43 5.57 -11.94
CA PRO A 103 14.11 6.99 -11.92
C PRO A 103 12.89 7.28 -11.04
N ALA A 104 12.93 8.40 -10.32
CA ALA A 104 11.86 8.85 -9.45
C ALA A 104 10.52 8.86 -10.21
N LYS A 105 9.50 8.21 -9.63
CA LYS A 105 8.18 8.09 -10.22
C LYS A 105 7.30 9.26 -9.79
N THR A 106 6.46 9.75 -10.68
CA THR A 106 5.46 10.77 -10.36
C THR A 106 4.36 10.20 -9.46
N CYS A 107 3.69 11.05 -8.69
CA CYS A 107 2.55 10.65 -7.85
C CYS A 107 1.45 9.91 -8.61
N ARG A 108 1.21 10.30 -9.87
CA ARG A 108 0.27 9.61 -10.76
C ARG A 108 0.73 8.19 -11.11
N GLN A 109 2.03 8.00 -11.36
CA GLN A 109 2.59 6.67 -11.62
C GLN A 109 2.55 5.79 -10.37
N ILE A 110 2.90 6.33 -9.20
CA ILE A 110 2.79 5.62 -7.91
C ILE A 110 1.35 5.16 -7.67
N ARG A 111 0.38 6.06 -7.83
CA ARG A 111 -1.05 5.74 -7.72
C ARG A 111 -1.44 4.61 -8.67
N GLN A 112 -1.06 4.71 -9.94
CA GLN A 112 -1.40 3.70 -10.95
C GLN A 112 -0.81 2.32 -10.61
N MET A 113 0.47 2.26 -10.23
CA MET A 113 1.13 1.00 -9.86
C MET A 113 0.48 0.40 -8.63
N ALA A 114 0.17 1.22 -7.63
CA ALA A 114 -0.50 0.75 -6.43
C ALA A 114 -1.90 0.20 -6.71
N PHE A 115 -2.73 0.86 -7.52
CA PHE A 115 -4.03 0.28 -7.91
C PHE A 115 -3.90 -0.98 -8.76
N ASN A 116 -2.84 -1.14 -9.55
CA ASN A 116 -2.62 -2.35 -10.34
C ASN A 116 -2.33 -3.59 -9.47
N SER A 117 -1.81 -3.39 -8.25
CA SER A 117 -1.60 -4.48 -7.28
C SER A 117 -2.89 -5.04 -6.70
N HIS A 118 -4.01 -4.30 -6.75
CA HIS A 118 -5.25 -4.66 -6.06
C HIS A 118 -5.88 -5.97 -6.56
N PRO A 119 -6.21 -6.14 -7.86
CA PRO A 119 -6.85 -7.39 -8.31
C PRO A 119 -6.04 -8.65 -8.01
N PRO A 120 -4.73 -8.75 -8.33
CA PRO A 120 -3.98 -9.96 -8.04
C PRO A 120 -3.94 -10.24 -6.53
N CYS A 121 -3.74 -9.23 -5.68
CA CYS A 121 -3.75 -9.41 -4.22
C CYS A 121 -5.12 -9.87 -3.69
N TYR A 122 -6.23 -9.32 -4.19
CA TYR A 122 -7.58 -9.70 -3.75
C TYR A 122 -7.91 -11.14 -4.17
N LEU A 123 -7.57 -11.51 -5.40
CA LEU A 123 -7.78 -12.85 -5.94
C LEU A 123 -6.91 -13.88 -5.21
N GLN A 124 -5.62 -13.59 -5.01
CA GLN A 124 -4.68 -14.46 -4.31
C GLN A 124 -5.10 -14.70 -2.85
N ALA A 125 -5.61 -13.67 -2.15
CA ALA A 125 -6.12 -13.81 -0.79
C ALA A 125 -7.45 -14.60 -0.74
N GLY A 126 -8.12 -14.85 -1.87
CA GLY A 126 -9.30 -15.71 -1.97
C GLY A 126 -10.64 -14.97 -1.83
N VAL A 127 -10.72 -13.71 -2.32
CA VAL A 127 -11.93 -12.85 -2.29
C VAL A 127 -13.19 -13.56 -2.80
N CYS A 128 -13.04 -14.43 -3.82
CA CYS A 128 -14.13 -15.20 -4.43
C CYS A 128 -14.81 -16.18 -3.47
N THR A 129 -14.19 -16.48 -2.32
CA THR A 129 -14.70 -17.46 -1.37
C THR A 129 -15.15 -16.84 -0.05
N LEU A 130 -15.17 -15.50 0.03
CA LEU A 130 -15.69 -14.79 1.19
C LEU A 130 -17.20 -15.01 1.36
N PRO A 131 -17.69 -15.18 2.61
CA PRO A 131 -19.12 -15.20 2.89
C PRO A 131 -19.76 -13.84 2.60
N VAL A 132 -21.07 -13.84 2.35
CA VAL A 132 -21.84 -12.62 2.04
C VAL A 132 -21.74 -11.57 3.16
N SER A 133 -21.61 -11.98 4.42
CA SER A 133 -21.40 -11.07 5.56
C SER A 133 -20.16 -10.20 5.40
N ASP A 134 -19.07 -10.77 4.85
CA ASP A 134 -17.81 -10.05 4.66
C ASP A 134 -17.92 -9.07 3.50
N TRP A 135 -18.68 -9.40 2.44
CA TRP A 135 -19.00 -8.45 1.37
C TRP A 135 -19.84 -7.27 1.86
N ILE A 136 -20.80 -7.51 2.76
CA ILE A 136 -21.58 -6.44 3.40
C ILE A 136 -20.66 -5.55 4.26
N ALA A 137 -19.77 -6.16 5.03
CA ALA A 137 -18.80 -5.42 5.84
C ALA A 137 -17.83 -4.59 4.96
N LEU A 138 -17.31 -5.17 3.87
CA LEU A 138 -16.49 -4.45 2.87
C LEU A 138 -17.22 -3.22 2.33
N ALA A 139 -18.46 -3.37 1.89
CA ALA A 139 -19.26 -2.26 1.36
C ALA A 139 -19.52 -1.17 2.41
N ARG A 140 -19.68 -1.54 3.68
CA ARG A 140 -19.84 -0.59 4.79
C ARG A 140 -18.57 0.20 5.07
N VAL A 141 -17.41 -0.45 5.06
CA VAL A 141 -16.12 0.20 5.30
C VAL A 141 -15.74 1.12 4.13
N ILE A 142 -15.88 0.65 2.89
CA ILE A 142 -15.44 1.43 1.73
C ILE A 142 -16.41 2.58 1.42
N GLY A 143 -17.71 2.35 1.66
CA GLY A 143 -18.78 3.27 1.33
C GLY A 143 -19.17 3.17 -0.15
N ILE A 144 -20.46 2.91 -0.41
CA ILE A 144 -21.01 2.72 -1.77
C ILE A 144 -20.76 3.93 -2.68
N LYS A 145 -20.74 5.16 -2.12
CA LYS A 145 -20.46 6.39 -2.87
C LYS A 145 -19.00 6.49 -3.33
N GLN A 146 -18.07 5.92 -2.59
CA GLN A 146 -16.64 5.93 -2.91
C GLN A 146 -16.30 4.84 -3.92
N LEU A 147 -16.97 3.69 -3.82
CA LEU A 147 -16.96 2.61 -4.81
C LEU A 147 -17.22 3.12 -6.23
N VAL A 148 -18.17 4.04 -6.41
CA VAL A 148 -18.54 4.58 -7.73
C VAL A 148 -17.80 5.87 -8.11
N ALA A 149 -17.10 6.52 -7.17
CA ALA A 149 -16.44 7.81 -7.40
C ALA A 149 -14.99 7.67 -7.90
N ASP A 150 -14.32 6.54 -7.62
CA ASP A 150 -12.97 6.27 -8.11
C ASP A 150 -13.01 5.30 -9.29
N LEU A 151 -12.92 5.84 -10.52
CA LEU A 151 -12.88 5.08 -11.77
C LEU A 151 -11.78 4.00 -11.80
N GLN A 152 -10.66 4.21 -11.10
CA GLN A 152 -9.61 3.20 -11.00
C GLN A 152 -10.05 2.08 -10.04
N ALA A 153 -10.65 2.41 -8.90
CA ALA A 153 -11.22 1.41 -7.98
C ALA A 153 -12.33 0.58 -8.67
N VAL A 154 -13.25 1.21 -9.41
CA VAL A 154 -14.30 0.53 -10.19
C VAL A 154 -13.70 -0.48 -11.19
N LYS A 155 -12.66 -0.08 -11.93
CA LYS A 155 -11.98 -0.96 -12.88
C LYS A 155 -11.40 -2.19 -12.18
N GLN A 156 -10.83 -2.03 -10.99
CA GLN A 156 -10.26 -3.15 -10.25
C GLN A 156 -11.33 -4.08 -9.68
N GLU A 157 -12.44 -3.53 -9.17
CA GLU A 157 -13.57 -4.34 -8.71
C GLU A 157 -14.20 -5.17 -9.83
N VAL A 158 -14.32 -4.62 -11.04
CA VAL A 158 -14.76 -5.35 -12.23
C VAL A 158 -13.78 -6.48 -12.59
N LEU A 159 -12.47 -6.25 -12.53
CA LEU A 159 -11.48 -7.29 -12.80
C LEU A 159 -11.50 -8.40 -11.74
N VAL A 160 -11.74 -8.07 -10.48
CA VAL A 160 -11.94 -9.08 -9.42
C VAL A 160 -13.22 -9.87 -9.64
N ALA A 161 -14.33 -9.22 -10.01
CA ALA A 161 -15.58 -9.90 -10.32
C ALA A 161 -15.43 -10.86 -11.51
N LEU A 162 -14.68 -10.48 -12.54
CA LEU A 162 -14.37 -11.34 -13.71
C LEU A 162 -13.37 -12.46 -13.38
N GLY A 163 -12.48 -12.24 -12.41
CA GLY A 163 -11.48 -13.21 -11.95
C GLY A 163 -12.04 -14.30 -11.01
N CYS A 164 -13.29 -14.17 -10.56
CA CYS A 164 -13.99 -15.23 -9.85
C CYS A 164 -14.74 -16.12 -10.86
N PRO A 165 -14.29 -17.37 -11.12
CA PRO A 165 -15.04 -18.25 -12.00
C PRO A 165 -16.42 -18.54 -11.38
N GLY A 166 -17.47 -18.37 -12.17
CA GLY A 166 -18.73 -19.11 -12.04
C GLY A 166 -19.62 -18.86 -10.82
N LYS A 167 -19.22 -18.15 -9.76
CA LYS A 167 -20.06 -18.12 -8.53
C LYS A 167 -21.36 -17.35 -8.63
N TRP A 168 -21.43 -16.33 -9.48
CA TRP A 168 -22.70 -15.68 -9.79
C TRP A 168 -23.55 -16.53 -10.73
N LEU A 169 -22.92 -17.20 -11.70
CA LEU A 169 -23.63 -18.09 -12.62
C LEU A 169 -24.17 -19.32 -11.89
N GLU A 170 -23.42 -19.94 -10.98
CA GLU A 170 -23.83 -21.09 -10.16
C GLU A 170 -24.87 -20.71 -9.10
N ALA A 171 -24.74 -19.55 -8.44
CA ALA A 171 -25.76 -19.09 -7.49
C ALA A 171 -27.08 -18.75 -8.18
N ILE A 172 -27.02 -18.22 -9.42
CA ILE A 172 -28.20 -17.97 -10.26
C ILE A 172 -28.74 -19.28 -10.84
N LEU A 173 -27.91 -20.18 -11.36
CA LEU A 173 -28.29 -21.50 -11.85
C LEU A 173 -28.93 -22.36 -10.76
N ASN A 174 -28.36 -22.39 -9.56
CA ASN A 174 -28.93 -23.14 -8.43
C ASN A 174 -30.26 -22.54 -7.94
N LYS A 175 -30.48 -21.23 -8.14
CA LYS A 175 -31.80 -20.61 -7.90
C LYS A 175 -32.80 -20.86 -9.04
N LEU A 176 -32.33 -20.94 -10.28
CA LEU A 176 -33.16 -21.19 -11.47
C LEU A 176 -33.50 -22.68 -11.68
N LEU A 177 -32.68 -23.59 -11.15
CA LEU A 177 -32.88 -25.05 -11.18
C LEU A 177 -33.68 -25.57 -9.96
N GLN A 178 -34.15 -24.68 -9.09
CA GLN A 178 -35.14 -24.98 -8.03
C GLN A 178 -36.54 -24.44 -8.36
N LEU A 179 -36.85 -24.26 -9.65
CA LEU A 179 -38.21 -24.10 -10.19
C LEU A 179 -38.54 -25.27 -11.12
#